data_AF-A0A4R6VTQ0-F1
#
_entry.id   AF-A0A4R6VTQ0-F1
#
_cell.length_a   1.000
_cell.length_b   1.000
_cell.length_c   1.000
_cell.angle_alpha   90.00
_cell.angle_beta   90.00
_cell.angle_gamma   90.00
#
_symmetry.space_group_name_H-M   'P 1'
#
loop_
_entity.id
_entity.type
_entity.pdbx_description
1 polymer ?
#
loop_
_entity_poly.entity_id
_entity_poly.type
_entity_poly.pdbx_seq_one_letter_code
_entity_poly.pdbx_strand_id
1 'polypeptide(L)'
;MISAAPALSLQEIILSGHVVSGHGRGQVLGFPTANISVAADAPTPPDGVYACLVTIEDEHQIYHATMSIGDNPTFDDVKERRFEAYIHDFDRDLYDFAIQVSFVALLREMVVFPSVDALKEQTMRDVERSRQILAEYTQR
;
A
#
# COMPACT_ATOMS: atom_id res chain seq x y z
N MET A 1 23.92 -24.30 -12.07
CA MET A 1 23.51 -23.96 -10.70
C MET A 1 23.13 -22.49 -10.70
N ILE A 2 21.85 -22.17 -10.87
CA ILE A 2 21.38 -20.78 -10.79
C ILE A 2 21.25 -20.50 -9.29
N SER A 3 22.17 -19.72 -8.74
CA SER A 3 22.03 -19.22 -7.37
C SER A 3 20.82 -18.30 -7.36
N ALA A 4 19.76 -18.67 -6.64
CA ALA A 4 18.69 -17.73 -6.36
C ALA A 4 19.32 -16.52 -5.65
N ALA A 5 19.00 -15.31 -6.11
CA ALA A 5 19.32 -14.11 -5.36
C ALA A 5 18.69 -14.23 -3.96
N PRO A 6 19.38 -13.81 -2.89
CA PRO A 6 18.77 -13.81 -1.56
C PRO A 6 17.52 -12.94 -1.58
N ALA A 7 16.44 -13.43 -0.97
CA ALA A 7 15.21 -12.65 -0.84
C ALA A 7 15.50 -11.41 0.00
N LEU A 8 15.08 -10.24 -0.49
CA LEU A 8 15.17 -8.99 0.26
C LEU A 8 14.31 -9.07 1.52
N SER A 9 14.83 -8.55 2.62
CA SER A 9 13.99 -8.26 3.78
C SER A 9 13.04 -7.10 3.47
N LEU A 10 11.90 -7.05 4.15
CA LEU A 10 10.86 -6.05 3.88
C LEU A 10 11.40 -4.60 3.92
N GLN A 11 12.34 -4.32 4.83
CA GLN A 11 12.93 -3.00 5.03
C GLN A 11 13.90 -2.58 3.90
N GLU A 12 14.41 -3.54 3.12
CA GLU A 12 15.28 -3.27 1.97
C GLU A 12 14.48 -2.96 0.70
N ILE A 13 13.16 -3.16 0.72
CA ILE A 13 12.30 -2.89 -0.43
C ILE A 13 11.84 -1.44 -0.38
N ILE A 14 12.17 -0.71 -1.44
CA ILE A 14 11.65 0.63 -1.72
C ILE A 14 10.89 0.57 -3.04
N LEU A 15 9.58 0.79 -2.97
CA LEU A 15 8.75 0.92 -4.15
C LEU A 15 8.82 2.36 -4.64
N SER A 16 9.02 2.56 -5.95
CA SER A 16 8.90 3.88 -6.58
C SER A 16 7.87 3.80 -7.71
N GLY A 17 7.04 4.83 -7.83
CA GLY A 17 6.00 4.86 -8.85
C GLY A 17 5.26 6.19 -8.89
N HIS A 18 4.34 6.32 -9.84
CA HIS A 18 3.48 7.50 -9.98
C HIS A 18 2.07 7.18 -9.50
N VAL A 19 1.42 8.15 -8.87
CA VAL A 19 0.01 8.03 -8.52
C VAL A 19 -0.84 8.19 -9.78
N VAL A 20 -1.66 7.19 -10.07
CA VAL A 20 -2.52 7.12 -11.24
C VAL A 20 -4.00 7.07 -10.86
N SER A 21 -4.86 7.38 -11.83
CA SER A 21 -6.30 7.20 -11.68
C SER A 21 -6.65 5.74 -11.37
N GLY A 22 -7.34 5.54 -10.24
CA GLY A 22 -7.91 4.26 -9.86
C GLY A 22 -9.40 4.17 -10.16
N HIS A 23 -10.03 3.10 -9.69
CA HIS A 23 -11.47 2.86 -9.85
C HIS A 23 -12.34 3.61 -8.83
N GLY A 24 -11.75 4.49 -7.99
CA GLY A 24 -12.47 5.23 -6.94
C GLY A 24 -13.09 4.38 -5.82
N ARG A 25 -12.84 3.07 -5.80
CA ARG A 25 -13.49 2.11 -4.89
C ARG A 25 -13.19 2.40 -3.42
N GLY A 26 -11.95 2.80 -3.10
CA GLY A 26 -11.56 3.18 -1.74
C GLY A 26 -12.38 4.37 -1.21
N GLN A 27 -12.69 5.35 -2.08
CA GLN A 27 -13.49 6.51 -1.71
C GLN A 27 -14.90 6.12 -1.25
N VAL A 28 -15.52 5.12 -1.90
CA VAL A 28 -16.82 4.57 -1.50
C VAL A 28 -16.77 3.92 -0.10
N LEU A 29 -15.62 3.36 0.27
CA LEU A 29 -15.39 2.74 1.58
C LEU A 29 -15.02 3.77 2.68
N GLY A 30 -14.78 5.03 2.31
CA GLY A 30 -14.27 6.07 3.21
C GLY A 30 -12.74 6.11 3.33
N PHE A 31 -12.02 5.42 2.43
CA PHE A 31 -10.57 5.33 2.39
C PHE A 31 -10.07 5.75 1.01
N PRO A 32 -9.95 7.05 0.70
CA PRO A 32 -9.38 7.48 -0.58
C PRO A 32 -7.96 6.92 -0.72
N THR A 33 -7.76 5.99 -1.66
CA THR A 33 -6.47 5.35 -1.91
C THR A 33 -5.81 5.88 -3.17
N ALA A 34 -4.52 6.19 -3.07
CA ALA A 34 -3.66 6.42 -4.22
C ALA A 34 -3.34 5.07 -4.89
N ASN A 35 -3.63 4.96 -6.18
CA ASN A 35 -3.21 3.79 -6.97
C ASN A 35 -1.84 4.10 -7.55
N ILE A 36 -0.89 3.18 -7.42
CA ILE A 36 0.50 3.43 -7.77
C ILE A 36 0.86 2.58 -8.98
N SER A 37 1.27 3.26 -10.05
CA SER A 37 1.86 2.61 -11.22
C SER A 37 3.33 2.34 -10.95
N VAL A 38 3.68 1.06 -10.96
CA VAL A 38 5.02 0.55 -10.62
C VAL A 38 5.65 -0.07 -11.87
N ALA A 39 6.96 0.08 -12.05
CA ALA A 39 7.69 -0.60 -13.11
C ALA A 39 7.61 -2.13 -12.97
N ALA A 40 7.49 -2.86 -14.09
CA ALA A 40 7.26 -4.30 -14.08
C ALA A 40 8.39 -5.12 -13.43
N ASP A 41 9.61 -4.59 -13.41
CA ASP A 41 10.81 -5.20 -12.83
C ASP A 41 11.15 -4.67 -11.43
N ALA A 42 10.31 -3.80 -10.86
CA ALA A 42 10.54 -3.26 -9.53
C ALA A 42 10.50 -4.35 -8.45
N PRO A 43 11.43 -4.34 -7.47
CA PRO A 43 11.33 -5.21 -6.32
C PRO A 43 10.10 -4.86 -5.51
N THR A 44 9.30 -5.87 -5.17
CA THR A 44 8.04 -5.71 -4.45
C THR A 44 7.94 -6.80 -3.39
N PRO A 45 7.32 -6.52 -2.22
CA PRO A 45 7.03 -7.59 -1.26
C PRO A 45 5.97 -8.53 -1.86
N PRO A 46 5.66 -9.67 -1.22
CA PRO A 46 4.51 -10.50 -1.57
C PRO A 46 3.16 -9.76 -1.50
N ASP A 47 2.08 -10.44 -1.85
CA ASP A 47 0.73 -9.86 -1.70
C ASP A 47 0.32 -9.80 -0.23
N GLY A 48 -0.35 -8.71 0.15
CA GLY A 48 -0.75 -8.46 1.52
C GLY A 48 -1.04 -6.99 1.80
N VAL A 49 -1.31 -6.71 3.07
CA VAL A 49 -1.52 -5.36 3.59
C VAL A 49 -0.36 -4.99 4.50
N TYR A 50 0.20 -3.80 4.31
CA TYR A 50 1.44 -3.36 4.93
C TYR A 50 1.30 -2.01 5.63
N ALA A 51 2.05 -1.84 6.71
CA ALA A 51 2.38 -0.53 7.26
C ALA A 51 3.58 0.04 6.52
N CYS A 52 3.44 1.27 6.03
CA CYS A 52 4.40 1.89 5.14
C CYS A 52 4.72 3.34 5.54
N LEU A 53 5.90 3.79 5.12
CA LEU A 53 6.28 5.19 5.07
C LEU A 53 6.26 5.64 3.61
N VAL A 54 5.75 6.84 3.34
CA VAL A 54 5.64 7.42 2.01
C VAL A 54 6.34 8.76 1.97
N THR A 55 7.13 8.99 0.93
CA THR A 55 7.60 10.32 0.54
C THR A 55 7.00 10.69 -0.81
N ILE A 56 6.62 11.95 -0.95
CA ILE A 56 6.05 12.50 -2.18
C ILE A 56 7.13 13.36 -2.83
N GLU A 57 7.18 13.35 -4.16
CA GLU A 57 8.05 14.20 -4.96
C GLU A 57 8.01 15.66 -4.49
N ASP A 58 9.19 16.29 -4.45
CA ASP A 58 9.42 17.66 -3.97
C ASP A 58 9.03 17.93 -2.50
N GLU A 59 8.70 16.90 -1.72
CA GLU A 59 8.45 17.02 -0.28
C GLU A 59 9.53 16.35 0.57
N HIS A 60 9.88 17.00 1.69
CA HIS A 60 10.76 16.42 2.70
C HIS A 60 9.99 15.69 3.81
N GLN A 61 8.67 15.77 3.80
CA GLN A 61 7.81 15.15 4.79
C GLN A 61 7.68 13.65 4.53
N ILE A 62 7.79 12.85 5.60
CA ILE A 62 7.45 11.44 5.59
C ILE A 62 6.02 11.29 6.08
N TYR A 63 5.21 10.58 5.32
CA TYR A 63 3.83 10.25 5.65
C TYR A 63 3.71 8.80 6.07
N HIS A 64 2.76 8.53 6.97
CA HIS A 64 2.35 7.17 7.29
C HIS A 64 1.32 6.69 6.29
N ALA A 65 1.38 5.42 5.92
CA ALA A 65 0.41 4.84 5.01
C ALA A 65 0.12 3.38 5.33
N THR A 66 -1.04 2.93 4.86
CA THR A 66 -1.40 1.52 4.77
C THR A 66 -1.48 1.14 3.29
N MET A 67 -0.66 0.18 2.87
CA MET A 67 -0.59 -0.28 1.49
C MET A 67 -1.29 -1.63 1.36
N SER A 68 -2.19 -1.77 0.39
CA SER A 68 -2.69 -3.05 -0.09
C SER A 68 -2.00 -3.42 -1.38
N ILE A 69 -1.44 -4.63 -1.44
CA ILE A 69 -0.79 -5.19 -2.64
C ILE A 69 -1.45 -6.51 -2.99
N GLY A 70 -1.93 -6.62 -4.22
CA GLY A 70 -2.49 -7.86 -4.75
C GLY A 70 -3.48 -7.64 -5.88
N ASP A 71 -4.03 -8.74 -6.37
CA ASP A 71 -5.24 -8.74 -7.16
C ASP A 71 -6.47 -8.54 -6.24
N ASN A 72 -7.58 -8.06 -6.80
CA ASN A 72 -8.82 -8.00 -6.04
C ASN A 72 -9.76 -9.09 -6.56
N PRO A 73 -9.72 -10.30 -6.00
CA PRO A 73 -10.55 -11.42 -6.46
C PRO A 73 -12.05 -11.18 -6.24
N THR A 74 -12.43 -10.11 -5.54
CA THR A 74 -13.85 -9.69 -5.38
C THR A 74 -14.42 -9.07 -6.67
N PHE A 75 -13.56 -8.65 -7.61
CA PHE A 75 -13.97 -8.08 -8.88
C PHE A 75 -13.29 -8.82 -10.03
N ASP A 76 -14.09 -9.57 -10.82
CA ASP A 76 -13.64 -10.45 -11.90
C ASP A 76 -12.94 -9.73 -13.08
N ASP A 77 -12.89 -8.39 -13.08
CA ASP A 77 -12.32 -7.56 -14.15
C ASP A 77 -10.83 -7.21 -13.95
N VAL A 78 -10.24 -7.50 -12.78
CA VAL A 78 -8.87 -7.08 -12.45
C VAL A 78 -7.88 -8.24 -12.60
N LYS A 79 -7.13 -8.25 -13.71
CA LYS A 79 -6.08 -9.25 -13.98
C LYS A 79 -4.67 -8.82 -13.57
N GLU A 80 -4.49 -7.57 -13.18
CA GLU A 80 -3.20 -6.97 -12.87
C GLU A 80 -3.06 -6.73 -11.37
N ARG A 81 -1.85 -6.98 -10.87
CA ARG A 81 -1.49 -6.75 -9.47
C ARG A 81 -1.52 -5.26 -9.17
N ARG A 82 -2.24 -4.85 -8.13
CA ARG A 82 -2.45 -3.44 -7.77
C ARG A 82 -1.69 -3.06 -6.52
N PHE A 83 -1.29 -1.79 -6.47
CA PHE A 83 -0.62 -1.16 -5.35
C PHE A 83 -1.48 0.02 -4.92
N GLU A 84 -2.21 -0.13 -3.81
CA GLU A 84 -3.17 0.86 -3.33
C GLU A 84 -2.74 1.36 -1.95
N ALA A 85 -2.32 2.63 -1.86
CA ALA A 85 -1.90 3.26 -0.62
C ALA A 85 -3.01 4.15 -0.05
N TYR A 86 -3.42 3.90 1.18
CA TYR A 86 -4.13 4.86 2.01
C TYR A 86 -3.11 5.67 2.81
N ILE A 87 -2.84 6.91 2.40
CA ILE A 87 -1.95 7.81 3.13
C ILE A 87 -2.75 8.42 4.29
N HIS A 88 -2.24 8.25 5.50
CA HIS A 88 -2.93 8.62 6.72
C HIS A 88 -3.03 10.14 6.84
N ASP A 89 -4.21 10.62 7.22
CA ASP A 89 -4.49 12.05 7.47
C ASP A 89 -4.13 12.95 6.28
N PHE A 90 -4.25 12.42 5.07
CA PHE A 90 -3.91 13.10 3.83
C PHE A 90 -5.15 13.49 3.04
N ASP A 91 -5.26 14.76 2.65
CA ASP A 91 -6.46 15.34 2.03
C ASP A 91 -6.17 16.08 0.70
N ARG A 92 -4.95 15.95 0.16
CA ARG A 92 -4.56 16.56 -1.11
C ARG A 92 -4.67 15.57 -2.27
N ASP A 93 -4.81 16.12 -3.48
CA ASP A 93 -4.69 15.34 -4.71
C ASP A 93 -3.21 15.02 -5.00
N LEU A 94 -2.93 13.80 -5.41
CA LEU A 94 -1.59 13.30 -5.71
C LEU A 94 -1.44 12.82 -7.14
N TYR A 95 -2.45 12.97 -8.00
CA TYR A 95 -2.33 12.50 -9.39
C TYR A 95 -1.05 13.03 -10.05
N ASP A 96 -0.39 12.13 -10.78
CA ASP A 96 0.86 12.32 -11.50
C ASP A 96 2.12 12.55 -10.65
N PHE A 97 2.00 12.77 -9.34
CA PHE A 97 3.17 12.87 -8.45
C PHE A 97 3.91 11.53 -8.36
N ALA A 98 5.24 11.60 -8.44
CA ALA A 98 6.08 10.47 -8.06
C ALA A 98 6.07 10.29 -6.53
N ILE A 99 6.02 9.04 -6.08
CA ILE A 99 6.11 8.71 -4.66
C ILE A 99 7.09 7.56 -4.45
N GLN A 100 7.69 7.51 -3.26
CA GLN A 100 8.43 6.36 -2.78
C GLN A 100 7.75 5.76 -1.56
N VAL A 101 7.75 4.44 -1.47
CA VAL A 101 7.14 3.69 -0.37
C VAL A 101 8.18 2.76 0.24
N SER A 102 8.42 2.94 1.53
CA SER A 102 9.22 2.01 2.35
C SER A 102 8.29 1.15 3.21
N PHE A 103 8.59 -0.13 3.32
CA PHE A 103 7.76 -1.07 4.05
C PHE A 103 8.29 -1.32 5.47
N VAL A 104 7.42 -1.17 6.47
CA VAL A 104 7.77 -1.34 7.89
C VAL A 104 7.35 -2.71 8.41
N ALA A 105 6.11 -3.12 8.12
CA ALA A 105 5.57 -4.40 8.59
C ALA A 105 4.47 -4.94 7.67
N LEU A 106 4.41 -6.26 7.54
CA LEU A 106 3.22 -6.97 7.05
C LEU A 106 2.15 -6.96 8.16
N LEU A 107 0.95 -6.47 7.85
CA LEU A 107 -0.19 -6.47 8.75
C LEU A 107 -1.01 -7.76 8.61
N ARG A 108 -1.24 -8.20 7.37
CA ARG A 108 -1.91 -9.47 7.04
C ARG A 108 -1.73 -9.85 5.57
N GLU A 109 -1.96 -11.12 5.27
CA GLU A 109 -2.12 -11.61 3.90
C GLU A 109 -3.43 -11.11 3.26
N MET A 110 -3.56 -11.31 1.95
CA MET A 110 -4.78 -11.02 1.20
C MET A 110 -5.91 -11.97 1.60
N VAL A 111 -7.11 -11.41 1.75
CA VAL A 111 -8.31 -12.15 2.20
C VAL A 111 -9.50 -11.69 1.35
N VAL A 112 -10.34 -12.64 0.94
CA VAL A 112 -11.63 -12.36 0.30
C VAL A 112 -12.67 -12.10 1.38
N PHE A 113 -13.44 -11.02 1.24
CA PHE A 113 -14.48 -10.67 2.20
C PHE A 113 -15.87 -11.07 1.69
N PRO A 114 -16.76 -11.57 2.57
CA PRO A 114 -18.11 -11.97 2.19
C PRO A 114 -19.04 -10.78 1.89
N SER A 115 -18.64 -9.56 2.25
CA SER A 115 -19.40 -8.34 2.00
C SER A 115 -18.51 -7.10 2.00
N VAL A 116 -19.05 -6.00 1.45
CA VAL A 116 -18.42 -4.67 1.47
C VAL A 116 -18.24 -4.17 2.91
N ASP A 117 -19.19 -4.42 3.80
CA ASP A 117 -19.10 -4.02 5.21
C ASP A 117 -17.98 -4.77 5.94
N ALA A 118 -17.85 -6.08 5.70
CA ALA A 118 -16.76 -6.88 6.27
C ALA A 118 -15.37 -6.40 5.80
N LEU A 119 -15.26 -6.04 4.51
CA LEU A 119 -14.05 -5.41 3.96
C LEU A 119 -13.76 -4.08 4.68
N LYS A 120 -14.76 -3.19 4.78
CA LYS A 120 -14.60 -1.88 5.43
C LYS A 120 -14.16 -2.01 6.90
N GLU A 121 -14.78 -2.92 7.64
CA GLU A 121 -14.40 -3.21 9.02
C GLU A 121 -12.97 -3.70 9.15
N GLN A 122 -12.53 -4.59 8.25
CA GLN A 122 -11.14 -5.04 8.25
C GLN A 122 -10.18 -3.92 7.88
N THR A 123 -10.51 -3.10 6.87
CA THR A 123 -9.69 -1.95 6.49
C THR A 123 -9.50 -0.97 7.65
N MET A 124 -10.55 -0.69 8.43
CA MET A 124 -10.43 0.11 9.65
C MET A 124 -9.43 -0.49 10.65
N ARG A 125 -9.50 -1.80 10.89
CA ARG A 125 -8.57 -2.51 11.79
C ARG A 125 -7.14 -2.47 11.26
N ASP A 126 -6.96 -2.63 9.96
CA ASP A 126 -5.64 -2.60 9.31
C ASP A 126 -5.01 -1.20 9.46
N VAL A 127 -5.77 -0.13 9.21
CA VAL A 127 -5.28 1.26 9.36
C VAL A 127 -4.92 1.57 10.82
N GLU A 128 -5.76 1.18 11.77
CA GLU A 128 -5.47 1.40 13.20
C GLU A 128 -4.21 0.64 13.64
N ARG A 129 -4.06 -0.61 13.20
CA ARG A 129 -2.85 -1.39 13.49
C ARG A 129 -1.61 -0.78 12.86
N SER A 130 -1.74 -0.28 11.62
CA SER A 130 -0.69 0.44 10.91
C SER A 130 -0.22 1.65 11.69
N ARG A 131 -1.14 2.46 12.23
CA ARG A 131 -0.81 3.64 13.03
C ARG A 131 0.00 3.29 14.27
N GLN A 132 -0.41 2.25 14.99
CA GLN A 132 0.30 1.80 16.20
C GLN A 132 1.74 1.40 15.89
N ILE A 133 1.95 0.58 14.85
CA ILE A 133 3.28 0.12 14.44
C ILE A 133 4.16 1.29 14.00
N LEU A 134 3.62 2.21 13.19
CA LEU A 134 4.39 3.33 12.64
C LEU A 134 4.73 4.38 13.72
N ALA A 135 3.85 4.59 14.70
CA ALA A 135 4.15 5.43 15.86
C ALA A 135 5.29 4.87 16.70
N GLU A 136 5.34 3.55 16.92
CA GLU A 136 6.45 2.91 17.62
C GLU A 136 7.75 2.91 16.79
N TYR A 137 7.65 2.77 15.46
CA TYR A 137 8.79 2.73 14.56
C TYR A 137 9.51 4.09 14.45
N THR A 138 8.75 5.18 14.36
CA THR A 138 9.29 6.54 14.19
C THR A 138 9.85 7.16 15.48
N GLN A 139 9.58 6.55 16.64
CA GLN A 139 10.15 6.96 17.93
C GLN A 139 11.51 6.30 18.25
N ARG A 140 11.98 5.39 17.40
CA ARG A 140 13.28 4.72 17.53
C ARG A 140 14.38 5.51 16.85
#